data_AF-A0A7Y3HKW7-F1
#
_entry.id   AF-A0A7Y3HKW7-F1
#
_cell.length_a   1.000
_cell.length_b   1.000
_cell.length_c   1.000
_cell.angle_alpha   90.00
_cell.angle_beta   90.00
_cell.angle_gamma   90.00
#
_symmetry.space_group_name_H-M   'P 1'
#
loop_
_entity.id
_entity.type
_entity.pdbx_description
1 polymer ?
#
loop_
_entity_poly.entity_id
_entity_poly.type
_entity_poly.pdbx_seq_one_letter_code
_entity_poly.pdbx_strand_id
1 'polypeptide(L)'
;MADNTKLVESCAEIPAQQQLEIEAAAFRRLLAHLDERKDVQNIELMNLAGFCRNCLSKWYVAAAAEKHYELSSDAARERVYGMPYAEWKTKYQRDATPEQLAAFNKKNA
;
A
#
# COMPACT_ATOMS: atom_id res chain seq x y z
N MET A 1 4.23 40.46 -7.09
CA MET A 1 4.04 39.04 -7.43
C MET A 1 5.29 38.32 -6.97
N ALA A 2 5.18 37.49 -5.92
CA ALA A 2 6.30 36.64 -5.53
C ALA A 2 6.46 35.58 -6.63
N ASP A 3 7.58 35.66 -7.34
CA ASP A 3 8.00 34.67 -8.32
C ASP A 3 8.23 33.35 -7.59
N ASN A 4 7.25 32.46 -7.69
CA ASN A 4 7.28 31.13 -7.08
C ASN A 4 7.80 30.09 -8.09
N THR A 5 8.80 30.47 -8.87
CA THR A 5 9.63 29.51 -9.59
C THR A 5 10.44 28.76 -8.54
N LYS A 6 9.84 27.70 -7.97
CA LYS A 6 10.59 26.68 -7.24
C LYS A 6 11.68 26.20 -8.18
N LEU A 7 12.92 26.55 -7.85
CA LEU A 7 14.11 26.03 -8.49
C LEU A 7 13.95 24.51 -8.54
N VAL A 8 13.85 23.98 -9.76
CA VAL A 8 14.01 22.55 -10.00
C VAL A 8 15.50 22.33 -9.83
N GLU A 9 15.94 22.12 -8.59
CA GLU A 9 17.34 21.79 -8.31
C GLU A 9 17.69 20.52 -9.10
N SER A 10 18.64 20.70 -10.03
CA SER A 10 19.16 19.66 -10.90
C SER A 10 19.69 18.49 -10.07
N CYS A 11 19.23 17.28 -10.42
CA CYS A 11 19.58 16.02 -9.77
C CYS A 11 21.09 15.73 -9.86
N ALA A 12 21.81 16.08 -8.81
CA ALA A 12 22.99 15.31 -8.43
C ALA A 12 22.66 14.39 -7.25
N GLU A 13 21.99 14.90 -6.20
CA GLU A 13 21.61 14.14 -5.01
C GLU A 13 20.41 14.80 -4.30
N ILE A 14 19.37 14.02 -3.98
CA ILE A 14 18.26 14.47 -3.13
C ILE A 14 18.74 14.34 -1.68
N PRO A 15 18.63 15.38 -0.82
CA PRO A 15 19.04 15.23 0.56
C PRO A 15 18.15 14.21 1.29
N ALA A 16 18.73 13.44 2.22
CA ALA A 16 18.12 12.25 2.79
C ALA A 16 16.71 12.48 3.39
N GLN A 17 16.49 13.64 4.04
CA GLN A 17 15.19 13.98 4.60
C GLN A 17 14.14 14.20 3.51
N GLN A 18 14.48 14.91 2.43
CA GLN A 18 13.62 15.13 1.28
C GLN A 18 13.33 13.80 0.56
N GLN A 19 14.33 12.92 0.47
CA GLN A 19 14.13 11.58 -0.10
C GLN A 19 13.08 10.79 0.71
N LEU A 20 13.19 10.77 2.04
CA LEU A 20 12.20 10.14 2.93
C LEU A 20 10.80 10.72 2.71
N GLU A 21 10.68 12.04 2.60
CA GLU A 21 9.40 12.73 2.37
C GLU A 21 8.78 12.37 1.03
N ILE A 22 9.59 12.28 -0.03
CA ILE A 22 9.17 11.89 -1.38
C ILE A 22 8.71 10.43 -1.40
N GLU A 23 9.48 9.52 -0.82
CA GLU A 23 9.13 8.09 -0.73
C GLU A 23 7.83 7.90 0.06
N ALA A 24 7.68 8.60 1.19
CA ALA A 24 6.45 8.57 1.97
C ALA A 24 5.25 9.16 1.19
N ALA A 25 5.47 10.23 0.40
CA ALA A 25 4.43 10.80 -0.46
C ALA A 25 4.01 9.85 -1.58
N ALA A 26 4.97 9.17 -2.23
CA ALA A 26 4.71 8.16 -3.24
C ALA A 26 3.91 6.97 -2.65
N PHE A 27 4.28 6.50 -1.46
CA PHE A 27 3.55 5.44 -0.77
C PHE A 27 2.11 5.87 -0.44
N ARG A 28 1.91 7.08 0.10
CA ARG A 28 0.55 7.61 0.34
C ARG A 28 -0.26 7.71 -0.96
N ARG A 29 0.37 8.08 -2.08
CA ARG A 29 -0.30 8.12 -3.39
C ARG A 29 -0.69 6.74 -3.89
N LEU A 30 0.14 5.72 -3.67
CA LEU A 30 -0.20 4.32 -3.97
C LEU A 30 -1.42 3.86 -3.14
N LEU A 31 -1.45 4.16 -1.84
CA LEU A 31 -2.61 3.82 -1.00
C LEU A 31 -3.89 4.49 -1.49
N ALA A 32 -3.83 5.80 -1.80
CA ALA A 32 -4.96 6.53 -2.37
C ALA A 32 -5.42 5.93 -3.70
N HIS A 33 -4.49 5.55 -4.59
CA HIS A 33 -4.84 4.90 -5.86
C HIS A 33 -5.51 3.53 -5.66
N LEU A 34 -5.01 2.72 -4.71
CA LEU A 34 -5.61 1.43 -4.37
C LEU A 34 -6.98 1.58 -3.70
N ASP A 35 -7.22 2.68 -3.00
CA ASP A 35 -8.53 3.04 -2.44
C ASP A 35 -9.50 3.56 -3.52
N GLU A 36 -9.04 4.32 -4.50
CA GLU A 36 -9.84 4.68 -5.68
C GLU A 36 -10.24 3.44 -6.51
N ARG A 37 -9.40 2.39 -6.50
CA ARG A 37 -9.56 1.14 -7.25
C ARG A 37 -10.01 -0.04 -6.38
N LYS A 38 -11.13 0.12 -5.66
CA LYS A 38 -11.74 -0.94 -4.84
C LYS A 38 -12.22 -2.15 -5.65
N ASP A 39 -12.39 -1.98 -6.96
CA ASP A 39 -12.68 -3.05 -7.92
C ASP A 39 -11.56 -4.09 -7.98
N VAL A 40 -10.30 -3.66 -7.89
CA VAL A 40 -9.10 -4.50 -7.94
C VAL A 40 -9.02 -5.36 -6.68
N GLN A 41 -9.22 -6.66 -6.81
CA GLN A 41 -9.22 -7.58 -5.68
C GLN A 41 -7.80 -7.97 -5.27
N ASN A 42 -7.60 -8.24 -3.97
CA ASN A 42 -6.29 -8.65 -3.46
C ASN A 42 -5.79 -9.96 -4.11
N ILE A 43 -6.69 -10.90 -4.44
CA ILE A 43 -6.28 -12.15 -5.08
C ILE A 43 -5.74 -11.93 -6.49
N GLU A 44 -6.26 -10.95 -7.22
CA GLU A 44 -5.77 -10.57 -8.54
C GLU A 44 -4.38 -9.95 -8.44
N LEU A 45 -4.16 -9.07 -7.47
CA LEU A 45 -2.84 -8.49 -7.19
C LEU A 45 -1.83 -9.58 -6.77
N MET A 46 -2.22 -10.51 -5.92
CA MET A 46 -1.37 -11.64 -5.55
C MET A 46 -1.03 -12.52 -6.77
N ASN A 47 -2.02 -12.82 -7.59
CA ASN A 47 -1.83 -13.63 -8.79
C ASN A 47 -1.00 -12.93 -9.87
N LEU A 48 -1.03 -11.60 -9.96
CA LEU A 48 -0.27 -10.87 -10.97
C LEU A 48 1.13 -10.50 -10.47
N ALA A 49 1.21 -9.85 -9.31
CA ALA A 49 2.40 -9.14 -8.83
C ALA A 49 3.02 -9.72 -7.56
N GLY A 50 2.42 -10.75 -6.94
CA GLY A 50 2.96 -11.38 -5.73
C GLY A 50 2.81 -10.56 -4.44
N PHE A 51 2.12 -9.43 -4.48
CA PHE A 51 1.76 -8.66 -3.29
C PHE A 51 0.34 -8.08 -3.43
N CYS A 52 -0.27 -7.69 -2.31
CA CYS A 52 -1.56 -7.01 -2.27
C CYS A 52 -1.63 -6.03 -1.09
N ARG A 53 -2.79 -5.41 -0.86
CA ARG A 53 -3.01 -4.48 0.27
C ARG A 53 -2.62 -5.10 1.63
N ASN A 54 -2.93 -6.37 1.86
CA ASN A 54 -2.54 -7.06 3.09
C ASN A 54 -1.02 -7.19 3.27
N CYS A 55 -0.26 -7.30 2.17
CA CYS A 55 1.21 -7.29 2.22
C CYS A 55 1.71 -5.91 2.64
N LEU A 56 1.13 -4.83 2.10
CA LEU A 56 1.46 -3.46 2.50
C LEU A 56 1.21 -3.25 4.00
N SER A 57 0.11 -3.78 4.55
CA SER A 57 -0.16 -3.71 5.99
C SER A 57 0.88 -4.47 6.82
N LYS A 58 1.30 -5.66 6.37
CA LYS A 58 2.35 -6.44 7.05
C LYS A 58 3.70 -5.71 7.03
N TRP A 59 4.07 -5.13 5.89
CA TRP A 59 5.30 -4.33 5.77
C TRP A 59 5.25 -3.09 6.66
N TYR A 60 4.09 -2.45 6.79
CA TYR A 60 3.90 -1.33 7.70
C TYR A 60 4.13 -1.72 9.17
N VAL A 61 3.58 -2.87 9.60
CA VAL A 61 3.83 -3.40 10.96
C VAL A 61 5.32 -3.71 11.16
N ALA A 62 5.96 -4.36 10.20
CA ALA A 62 7.39 -4.70 10.28
C ALA A 62 8.26 -3.44 10.38
N ALA A 63 8.01 -2.43 9.54
CA ALA A 63 8.72 -1.16 9.57
C ALA A 63 8.52 -0.39 10.90
N ALA A 64 7.32 -0.47 11.50
CA ALA A 64 7.07 0.08 12.82
C ALA A 64 7.89 -0.65 13.91
N ALA A 65 7.93 -1.98 13.86
CA ALA A 65 8.68 -2.80 14.80
C ALA A 65 10.20 -2.54 14.73
N GLU A 66 10.76 -2.34 13.53
CA GLU A 66 12.16 -1.94 13.33
C GLU A 66 12.50 -0.57 13.97
N LYS A 67 11.48 0.26 14.19
CA LYS A 67 11.57 1.55 14.89
C LYS A 67 11.13 1.46 16.35
N HIS A 68 10.97 0.25 16.89
CA HIS A 68 10.54 -0.03 18.26
C HIS A 68 9.13 0.50 18.60
N TYR A 69 8.25 0.61 17.60
CA TYR A 69 6.82 0.90 17.80
C TYR A 69 5.97 -0.36 17.69
N GLU A 70 5.12 -0.59 18.68
CA GLU A 70 4.11 -1.64 18.61
C GLU A 70 2.89 -1.15 17.82
N LEU A 71 2.54 -1.89 16.75
CA LEU A 71 1.39 -1.59 15.93
C LEU A 71 0.61 -2.87 15.64
N SER A 72 -0.68 -2.87 15.95
CA SER A 72 -1.54 -4.01 15.66
C SER A 72 -1.76 -4.18 14.15
N SER A 73 -1.98 -5.42 13.71
CA SER A 73 -2.29 -5.72 12.32
C SER A 73 -3.53 -4.98 11.82
N ASP A 74 -4.54 -4.81 12.68
CA ASP A 74 -5.77 -4.10 12.31
C ASP A 74 -5.55 -2.60 12.17
N ALA A 75 -4.75 -1.99 13.04
CA ALA A 75 -4.38 -0.58 12.91
C ALA A 75 -3.54 -0.30 11.65
N ALA A 76 -2.69 -1.26 11.24
CA ALA A 76 -1.95 -1.17 9.98
C ALA A 76 -2.84 -1.36 8.76
N ARG A 77 -3.82 -2.27 8.82
CA ARG A 77 -4.82 -2.43 7.77
C ARG A 77 -5.65 -1.17 7.61
N GLU A 78 -6.15 -0.58 8.69
CA GLU A 78 -6.95 0.65 8.61
C GLU A 78 -6.20 1.79 7.91
N ARG A 79 -4.89 1.93 8.14
CA ARG A 79 -4.04 2.89 7.41
C ARG A 79 -3.94 2.60 5.92
N VAL A 80 -3.89 1.32 5.52
CA VAL A 80 -3.78 0.90 4.12
C VAL A 80 -5.13 0.93 3.39
N TYR A 81 -6.22 0.62 4.09
CA TYR A 81 -7.57 0.49 3.54
C TYR A 81 -8.41 1.76 3.67
N GLY A 82 -7.97 2.75 4.46
CA GLY A 82 -8.70 3.99 4.72
C GLY A 82 -9.95 3.83 5.60
N MET A 83 -10.22 2.61 6.09
CA MET A 83 -11.33 2.26 6.98
C MET A 83 -11.05 0.90 7.66
N PRO A 84 -11.81 0.50 8.70
CA PRO A 84 -11.68 -0.80 9.31
C PRO A 84 -11.77 -1.94 8.27
N TYR A 85 -10.82 -2.87 8.31
CA TYR A 85 -10.75 -3.94 7.29
C TYR A 85 -12.03 -4.79 7.22
N ALA A 86 -12.67 -5.05 8.36
CA ALA A 86 -13.93 -5.77 8.43
C ALA A 86 -15.06 -5.06 7.64
N GLU A 87 -15.10 -3.73 7.71
CA GLU A 87 -16.05 -2.94 6.92
C GLU A 87 -15.70 -2.97 5.44
N TRP A 88 -14.41 -2.80 5.10
CA TRP A 88 -13.97 -2.84 3.71
C TRP A 88 -14.28 -4.19 3.06
N LYS A 89 -14.04 -5.29 3.78
CA LYS A 89 -14.38 -6.65 3.35
C LYS A 89 -15.87 -6.79 3.05
N THR A 90 -16.72 -6.34 3.96
CA THR A 90 -18.18 -6.39 3.78
C THR A 90 -18.65 -5.56 2.58
N LYS A 91 -18.06 -4.37 2.36
CA LYS A 91 -18.51 -3.43 1.33
C LYS A 91 -17.97 -3.75 -0.07
N TYR A 92 -16.75 -4.29 -0.18
CA TYR A 92 -16.01 -4.30 -1.45
C TYR A 92 -15.31 -5.62 -1.80
N GLN A 93 -15.11 -6.53 -0.84
CA GLN A 93 -14.46 -7.81 -1.15
C GLN A 93 -15.46 -8.74 -1.83
N ARG A 94 -15.03 -9.30 -2.96
CA ARG A 94 -15.76 -10.32 -3.71
C ARG A 94 -15.14 -11.69 -3.47
N ASP A 95 -15.96 -12.72 -3.58
CA ASP A 95 -15.45 -14.09 -3.57
C ASP A 95 -14.55 -14.33 -4.77
N ALA A 96 -13.44 -15.02 -4.51
CA ALA A 96 -12.51 -15.42 -5.56
C ALA A 96 -13.13 -16.50 -6.44
N THR A 97 -12.94 -16.40 -7.75
CA THR A 97 -13.37 -17.48 -8.65
C THR A 97 -12.49 -18.73 -8.47
N PRO A 98 -12.96 -19.92 -8.85
CA PRO A 98 -12.16 -21.14 -8.81
C PRO A 98 -10.82 -21.01 -9.55
N GLU A 99 -10.80 -20.28 -10.67
CA GLU A 99 -9.60 -20.05 -11.48
C GLU A 99 -8.61 -19.13 -10.74
N GLN A 100 -9.11 -18.07 -10.09
CA GLN A 100 -8.27 -17.19 -9.28
C GLN A 100 -7.66 -17.93 -8.09
N LEU A 101 -8.43 -18.80 -7.43
CA LEU A 101 -7.96 -19.65 -6.33
C LEU A 101 -6.92 -20.66 -6.81
N ALA A 102 -7.16 -21.33 -7.94
CA ALA A 102 -6.21 -22.28 -8.52
C ALA A 102 -4.88 -21.60 -8.89
N ALA A 103 -4.93 -20.42 -9.52
CA ALA A 103 -3.75 -19.64 -9.84
C ALA A 103 -2.99 -19.20 -8.58
N PHE A 104 -3.72 -18.78 -7.54
CA PHE A 104 -3.13 -18.40 -6.26
C PHE A 104 -2.43 -19.58 -5.59
N ASN A 105 -3.10 -20.72 -5.49
CA ASN A 105 -2.53 -21.92 -4.88
C ASN A 105 -1.30 -22.42 -5.64
N LYS A 106 -1.31 -22.37 -6.98
CA LYS A 106 -0.14 -22.77 -7.79
C LYS A 106 1.08 -21.88 -7.55
N LYS A 107 0.90 -20.59 -7.27
CA LYS A 107 2.01 -19.65 -7.01
C LYS A 107 2.52 -19.69 -5.58
N ASN A 108 1.75 -20.24 -4.65
CA ASN A 108 2.07 -20.31 -3.22
C ASN A 108 2.27 -21.75 -2.71
N ALA A 109 2.28 -22.73 -3.61
CA ALA A 109 2.67 -24.12 -3.34
C ALA A 109 4.18 -24.25 -3.44
#